data_AF-A0A976M8P0-F1
#
_entry.id   AF-A0A976M8P0-F1
#
_cell.length_a   1.000
_cell.length_b   1.000
_cell.length_c   1.000
_cell.angle_alpha   90.00
_cell.angle_beta   90.00
_cell.angle_gamma   90.00
#
_symmetry.space_group_name_H-M   'P 1'
#
loop_
_entity.id
_entity.type
_entity.pdbx_description
1 polymer ?
#
loop_
_entity_poly.entity_id
_entity_poly.type
_entity_poly.pdbx_seq_one_letter_code
_entity_poly.pdbx_strand_id
1 'polypeptide(L)'
;MSDNSLQSADKAVLDKKMREFENAKTLLISSKRPKAFLIRTACELLAGGTEVLILSALGDAMGLCLQLQMLLVSKNAATTFRIETLLNKCVNEKSKNPFYIPGLLVFMKKHPEFKGSRISPGYIVFSPKSTNPTPLYETNPTEFVVSVDAGNPELTVGGAGVNGAFGSLFLEMGHDLNSFRTLFTDLLKHSRKLNSEDPAQFVATVEDPNNHVLFSLCRIPNDSSYFKHENEGVVFVTIFKNKFPHSSNHNLGFVYVVGPNGAHYKTVDDFLDAVHKLGDNMVTALCDYNGMAKRETAKKLPRVTTCRLCLVSGGIYKHPEVTKLDVAKSLLNGVAEGYRHGPTPRFNFAYDDDVFRVAWCETTGLKATLPE
;
A
#
# COMPACT_ATOMS: atom_id res chain seq x y z
N MET A 1 -5.40 26.73 25.30
CA MET A 1 -5.81 27.15 23.94
C MET A 1 -4.96 28.35 23.52
N SER A 2 -3.78 28.16 22.92
CA SER A 2 -3.00 29.26 22.31
C SER A 2 -1.77 28.78 21.50
N ASP A 3 -1.88 27.68 20.73
CA ASP A 3 -0.71 27.05 20.10
C ASP A 3 -0.68 27.10 18.56
N ASN A 4 -1.55 27.88 17.92
CA ASN A 4 -1.78 27.82 16.47
C ASN A 4 -1.37 29.05 15.64
N SER A 5 -0.87 30.14 16.24
CA SER A 5 -0.65 31.39 15.50
C SER A 5 0.75 31.56 14.91
N LEU A 6 1.79 30.89 15.44
CA LEU A 6 3.20 31.14 15.06
C LEU A 6 3.76 30.20 13.99
N GLN A 7 3.21 29.00 13.80
CA GLN A 7 3.49 28.17 12.61
C GLN A 7 2.88 28.77 11.32
N SER A 8 2.05 29.81 11.43
CA SER A 8 1.19 30.29 10.33
C SER A 8 1.93 31.07 9.24
N ALA A 9 2.96 31.86 9.56
CA ALA A 9 3.62 32.75 8.59
C ALA A 9 4.59 32.00 7.66
N ASP A 10 5.47 31.16 8.22
CA ASP A 10 6.43 30.36 7.43
C ASP A 10 5.69 29.31 6.59
N LYS A 11 4.65 28.72 7.15
CA LYS A 11 3.76 27.81 6.43
C LYS A 11 3.00 28.54 5.32
N ALA A 12 2.49 29.76 5.55
CA ALA A 12 1.81 30.53 4.51
C ALA A 12 2.73 30.92 3.35
N VAL A 13 4.00 31.25 3.61
CA VAL A 13 5.01 31.50 2.56
C VAL A 13 5.27 30.24 1.75
N LEU A 14 5.44 29.10 2.42
CA LEU A 14 5.66 27.81 1.78
C LEU A 14 4.43 27.36 0.97
N ASP A 15 3.23 27.50 1.53
CA ASP A 15 1.95 27.19 0.88
C ASP A 15 1.68 28.10 -0.33
N LYS A 16 2.12 29.36 -0.27
CA LYS A 16 2.08 30.26 -1.43
C LYS A 16 3.02 29.79 -2.53
N LYS A 17 4.25 29.41 -2.18
CA LYS A 17 5.25 28.90 -3.14
C LYS A 17 4.87 27.54 -3.72
N MET A 18 4.21 26.69 -2.95
CA MET A 18 3.66 25.42 -3.45
C MET A 18 2.57 25.66 -4.49
N ARG A 19 1.73 26.69 -4.30
CA ARG A 19 0.69 27.08 -5.28
C ARG A 19 1.24 27.62 -6.60
N GLU A 20 2.53 27.94 -6.69
CA GLU A 20 3.19 28.28 -7.97
C GLU A 20 3.27 27.05 -8.91
N PHE A 21 3.11 25.83 -8.39
CA PHE A 21 3.27 24.59 -9.13
C PHE A 21 2.11 23.62 -8.85
N GLU A 22 1.42 23.19 -9.90
CA GLU A 22 0.19 22.40 -9.83
C GLU A 22 0.33 21.05 -9.10
N ASN A 23 1.56 20.51 -9.02
CA ASN A 23 1.85 19.25 -8.35
C ASN A 23 3.19 19.30 -7.59
N ALA A 24 3.31 20.29 -6.71
CA ALA A 24 4.45 20.40 -5.80
C ALA A 24 4.20 19.72 -4.45
N LYS A 25 5.26 19.13 -3.89
CA LYS A 25 5.31 18.72 -2.47
C LYS A 25 6.55 19.25 -1.80
N THR A 26 6.42 19.58 -0.51
CA THR A 26 7.56 19.99 0.30
C THR A 26 8.04 18.85 1.19
N LEU A 27 9.34 18.59 1.19
CA LEU A 27 10.02 17.75 2.15
C LEU A 27 10.80 18.61 3.16
N LEU A 28 10.35 18.56 4.42
CA LEU A 28 11.03 19.24 5.52
C LEU A 28 12.26 18.44 5.95
N ILE A 29 13.43 19.06 5.85
CA ILE A 29 14.72 18.46 6.19
C ILE A 29 15.04 18.79 7.64
N SER A 30 15.35 17.75 8.40
CA SER A 30 15.77 17.87 9.80
C SER A 30 16.97 16.99 10.05
N SER A 31 17.97 17.52 10.76
CA SER A 31 19.14 16.79 11.25
C SER A 31 18.78 15.61 12.16
N LYS A 32 17.57 15.59 12.72
CA LYS A 32 17.04 14.47 13.53
C LYS A 32 16.62 13.24 12.71
N ARG A 33 16.53 13.36 11.38
CA ARG A 33 16.13 12.25 10.50
C ARG A 33 17.36 11.68 9.80
N PRO A 34 17.50 10.35 9.73
CA PRO A 34 18.59 9.73 8.98
C PRO A 34 18.56 10.15 7.52
N LYS A 35 19.75 10.35 6.94
CA LYS A 35 19.89 10.70 5.51
C LYS A 35 19.19 9.69 4.58
N ALA A 36 19.30 8.39 4.89
CA ALA A 36 18.64 7.33 4.13
C ALA A 36 17.10 7.46 4.13
N PHE A 37 16.52 7.92 5.24
CA PHE A 37 15.08 8.19 5.33
C PHE A 37 14.69 9.32 4.36
N LEU A 38 15.43 10.43 4.36
CA LEU A 38 15.12 11.58 3.51
C LEU A 38 15.26 11.28 2.02
N ILE A 39 16.31 10.54 1.62
CA ILE A 39 16.48 10.08 0.23
C ILE A 39 15.29 9.22 -0.19
N ARG A 40 14.94 8.24 0.65
CA ARG A 40 13.81 7.36 0.37
C ARG A 40 12.52 8.14 0.20
N THR A 41 12.18 9.00 1.16
CA THR A 41 10.94 9.80 1.10
C THR A 41 10.93 10.72 -0.12
N ALA A 42 12.04 11.35 -0.49
CA ALA A 42 12.11 12.16 -1.71
C ALA A 42 11.82 11.34 -2.97
N CYS A 43 12.45 10.15 -3.11
CA CYS A 43 12.20 9.25 -4.23
C CYS A 43 10.75 8.73 -4.25
N GLU A 44 10.18 8.37 -3.10
CA GLU A 44 8.79 7.93 -2.96
C GLU A 44 7.82 9.05 -3.39
N LEU A 45 8.09 10.31 -3.04
CA LEU A 45 7.27 11.44 -3.46
C LEU A 45 7.34 11.66 -4.99
N LEU A 46 8.52 11.57 -5.60
CA LEU A 46 8.72 11.74 -7.04
C LEU A 46 8.10 10.58 -7.86
N ALA A 47 8.27 9.33 -7.38
CA ALA A 47 7.56 8.17 -7.92
C ALA A 47 6.04 8.28 -7.66
N GLY A 48 5.69 9.02 -6.60
CA GLY A 48 4.36 9.48 -6.22
C GLY A 48 3.61 10.36 -7.23
N GLY A 49 4.24 10.69 -8.35
CA GLY A 49 3.72 11.68 -9.29
C GLY A 49 4.02 13.12 -8.91
N THR A 50 4.79 13.40 -7.84
CA THR A 50 5.22 14.78 -7.55
C THR A 50 6.10 15.30 -8.68
N GLU A 51 5.68 16.37 -9.34
CA GLU A 51 6.44 17.00 -10.44
C GLU A 51 7.52 17.94 -9.91
N VAL A 52 7.22 18.67 -8.82
CA VAL A 52 8.14 19.60 -8.19
C VAL A 52 8.33 19.25 -6.71
N LEU A 53 9.53 18.80 -6.34
CA LEU A 53 9.91 18.57 -4.96
C LEU A 53 10.64 19.79 -4.41
N ILE A 54 10.11 20.36 -3.32
CA ILE A 54 10.73 21.48 -2.60
C ILE A 54 11.41 20.91 -1.37
N LEU A 55 12.75 20.97 -1.31
CA LEU A 55 13.49 20.64 -0.10
C LEU A 55 13.59 21.89 0.77
N SER A 56 13.07 21.83 2.00
CA SER A 56 13.05 22.98 2.92
C SER A 56 13.83 22.65 4.18
N ALA A 57 14.81 23.49 4.51
CA ALA A 57 15.68 23.30 5.66
C ALA A 57 15.97 24.62 6.37
N LEU A 58 16.16 24.55 7.70
CA LEU A 58 16.52 25.69 8.54
C LEU A 58 17.82 25.39 9.29
N GLY A 59 18.64 26.43 9.50
CA GLY A 59 19.83 26.38 10.34
C GLY A 59 20.80 25.25 9.99
N ASP A 60 21.08 24.40 10.97
CA ASP A 60 22.01 23.27 10.87
C ASP A 60 21.60 22.22 9.82
N ALA A 61 20.31 22.12 9.48
CA ALA A 61 19.81 21.18 8.49
C ALA A 61 20.12 21.58 7.03
N MET A 62 20.57 22.82 6.78
CA MET A 62 20.85 23.32 5.42
C MET A 62 21.92 22.49 4.71
N GLY A 63 22.97 22.07 5.42
CA GLY A 63 24.02 21.22 4.84
C GLY A 63 23.48 19.86 4.38
N LEU A 64 22.60 19.24 5.19
CA LEU A 64 21.93 17.98 4.83
C LEU A 64 20.99 18.14 3.62
N CYS A 65 20.33 19.30 3.51
CA CYS A 65 19.46 19.63 2.37
C CYS A 65 20.24 19.67 1.05
N LEU A 66 21.40 20.34 1.02
CA LEU A 66 22.28 20.36 -0.14
C LEU A 66 22.81 18.97 -0.49
N GLN A 67 23.23 18.18 0.52
CA GLN A 67 23.65 16.80 0.27
C GLN A 67 22.53 15.94 -0.34
N LEU A 68 21.29 16.12 0.12
CA LEU A 68 20.14 15.43 -0.45
C LEU A 68 19.88 15.87 -1.89
N GLN A 69 19.92 17.18 -2.16
CA GLN A 69 19.80 17.73 -3.51
C GLN A 69 20.83 17.11 -4.45
N MET A 70 22.12 17.10 -4.09
CA MET A 70 23.18 16.53 -4.91
C MET A 70 22.96 15.04 -5.19
N LEU A 71 22.48 14.29 -4.18
CA LEU A 71 22.20 12.87 -4.34
C LEU A 71 21.03 12.60 -5.29
N LEU A 72 19.95 13.37 -5.20
CA LEU A 72 18.81 13.25 -6.10
C LEU A 72 19.20 13.58 -7.55
N VAL A 73 20.06 14.58 -7.77
CA VAL A 73 20.63 14.87 -9.09
C VAL A 73 21.50 13.72 -9.58
N SER A 74 22.43 13.22 -8.75
CA SER A 74 23.35 12.14 -9.13
C SER A 74 22.65 10.82 -9.47
N LYS A 75 21.43 10.62 -8.95
CA LYS A 75 20.58 9.45 -9.19
C LYS A 75 19.65 9.64 -10.39
N ASN A 76 19.75 10.75 -11.11
CA ASN A 76 18.78 11.18 -12.13
C ASN A 76 17.34 11.12 -11.60
N ALA A 77 17.12 11.45 -10.32
CA ALA A 77 15.79 11.46 -9.73
C ALA A 77 15.07 12.79 -9.97
N ALA A 78 15.82 13.89 -9.85
CA ALA A 78 15.30 15.23 -10.07
C ALA A 78 16.42 16.21 -10.46
N THR A 79 16.07 17.27 -11.17
CA THR A 79 16.98 18.36 -11.55
C THR A 79 16.65 19.61 -10.75
N THR A 80 17.66 20.26 -10.20
CA THR A 80 17.49 21.55 -9.51
C THR A 80 17.30 22.66 -10.52
N PHE A 81 16.27 23.49 -10.35
CA PHE A 81 16.02 24.64 -11.23
C PHE A 81 15.91 25.97 -10.50
N ARG A 82 15.76 25.95 -9.16
CA ARG A 82 15.73 27.16 -8.33
C ARG A 82 16.24 26.86 -6.93
N ILE A 83 17.03 27.76 -6.37
CA ILE A 83 17.50 27.73 -4.99
C ILE A 83 17.23 29.10 -4.39
N GLU A 84 16.64 29.12 -3.19
CA GLU A 84 16.35 30.34 -2.48
C GLU A 84 16.81 30.23 -1.04
N THR A 85 17.40 31.31 -0.53
CA THR A 85 17.66 31.47 0.90
C THR A 85 16.57 32.32 1.51
N LEU A 86 16.22 32.02 2.75
CA LEU A 86 15.24 32.74 3.53
C LEU A 86 15.77 33.04 4.93
N LEU A 87 15.23 34.07 5.55
CA LEU A 87 15.56 34.44 6.91
C LEU A 87 14.27 34.40 7.74
N ASN A 88 14.10 33.32 8.49
CA ASN A 88 12.87 33.07 9.24
C ASN A 88 12.93 33.75 10.59
N LYS A 89 11.87 34.50 10.89
CA LYS A 89 11.70 35.17 12.18
C LYS A 89 11.09 34.18 13.17
N CYS A 90 11.87 33.73 14.13
CA CYS A 90 11.41 32.88 15.22
C CYS A 90 11.17 33.72 16.48
N VAL A 91 10.09 33.41 17.19
CA VAL A 91 9.76 34.02 18.48
C VAL A 91 9.88 32.93 19.54
N ASN A 92 10.64 33.20 20.59
CA ASN A 92 10.73 32.31 21.74
C ASN A 92 9.78 32.83 22.82
N GLU A 93 8.90 31.99 23.36
CA GLU A 93 7.96 32.37 24.42
C GLU A 93 8.67 32.97 25.65
N LYS A 94 9.95 32.64 25.86
CA LYS A 94 10.77 33.11 26.97
C LYS A 94 11.59 34.38 26.65
N SER A 95 11.65 34.81 25.40
CA SER A 95 12.42 36.00 24.97
C SER A 95 11.52 36.98 24.23
N LYS A 96 11.43 38.23 24.70
CA LYS A 96 10.70 39.31 24.02
C LYS A 96 11.32 39.69 22.66
N ASN A 97 12.58 39.35 22.43
CA ASN A 97 13.25 39.66 21.17
C ASN A 97 13.10 38.49 20.19
N PRO A 98 12.62 38.74 18.96
CA PRO A 98 12.65 37.75 17.90
C PRO A 98 14.11 37.45 17.52
N PHE A 99 14.38 36.21 17.18
CA PHE A 99 15.65 35.79 16.62
C PHE A 99 15.43 35.23 15.21
N TYR A 100 16.46 35.28 14.38
CA TYR A 100 16.34 34.90 12.97
C TYR A 100 17.12 33.63 12.69
N ILE A 101 16.51 32.67 12.00
CA ILE A 101 17.14 31.42 11.57
C ILE A 101 17.26 31.46 10.04
N PRO A 102 18.46 31.29 9.47
CA PRO A 102 18.62 31.16 8.03
C PRO A 102 17.96 29.87 7.56
N GLY A 103 17.44 29.89 6.34
CA GLY A 103 16.81 28.74 5.71
C GLY A 103 17.12 28.65 4.23
N LEU A 104 16.81 27.49 3.68
CA LEU A 104 17.08 27.10 2.31
C LEU A 104 15.86 26.40 1.72
N LEU A 105 15.45 26.82 0.53
CA LEU A 105 14.53 26.11 -0.33
C LEU A 105 15.27 25.70 -1.59
N VAL A 106 15.23 24.41 -1.91
CA VAL A 106 15.71 23.89 -3.18
C VAL A 106 14.51 23.34 -3.95
N PHE A 107 14.23 23.91 -5.11
CA PHE A 107 13.17 23.45 -6.00
C PHE A 107 13.79 22.51 -7.03
N MET A 108 13.25 21.29 -7.05
CA MET A 108 13.72 20.25 -7.93
C MET A 108 12.56 19.74 -8.77
N LYS A 109 12.75 19.66 -10.09
CA LYS A 109 11.78 19.07 -11.01
C LYS A 109 12.10 17.59 -11.19
N LYS A 110 11.08 16.72 -11.19
CA LYS A 110 11.27 15.29 -11.46
C LYS A 110 12.00 15.10 -12.79
N HIS A 111 13.00 14.22 -12.80
CA HIS A 111 13.70 13.90 -14.04
C HIS A 111 12.79 13.05 -14.93
N PRO A 112 12.68 13.30 -16.25
CA PRO A 112 11.76 12.57 -17.13
C PRO A 112 11.97 11.05 -17.14
N GLU A 113 13.24 10.62 -17.00
CA GLU A 113 13.59 9.19 -16.98
C GLU A 113 13.47 8.56 -15.59
N PHE A 114 13.17 9.34 -14.55
CA PHE A 114 13.01 8.81 -13.20
C PHE A 114 11.68 8.06 -13.08
N LYS A 115 11.80 6.74 -13.01
CA LYS A 115 10.69 5.85 -12.65
C LYS A 115 10.54 5.77 -11.13
N GLY A 116 11.50 5.12 -10.46
CA GLY A 116 11.49 4.96 -9.01
C GLY A 116 10.34 4.07 -8.53
N SER A 117 10.13 4.00 -7.22
CA SER A 117 8.98 3.29 -6.66
C SER A 117 8.44 4.03 -5.44
N ARG A 118 7.11 4.03 -5.29
CA ARG A 118 6.44 4.44 -4.04
C ARG A 118 6.68 3.42 -2.93
N ILE A 119 6.89 2.16 -3.29
CA ILE A 119 7.17 1.08 -2.34
C ILE A 119 8.68 0.98 -2.15
N SER A 120 9.13 1.00 -0.91
CA SER A 120 10.54 0.78 -0.60
C SER A 120 10.98 -0.63 -1.05
N PRO A 121 12.11 -0.80 -1.76
CA PRO A 121 12.55 -2.12 -2.23
C PRO A 121 12.67 -3.18 -1.12
N GLY A 122 13.06 -2.77 0.10
CA GLY A 122 13.12 -3.67 1.26
C GLY A 122 11.75 -4.14 1.79
N TYR A 123 10.65 -3.65 1.23
CA TYR A 123 9.29 -4.12 1.53
C TYR A 123 8.77 -5.11 0.49
N ILE A 124 9.56 -5.47 -0.52
CA ILE A 124 9.16 -6.38 -1.58
C ILE A 124 10.10 -7.57 -1.63
N VAL A 125 9.51 -8.75 -1.72
CA VAL A 125 10.17 -10.02 -1.91
C VAL A 125 9.44 -10.75 -3.04
N PHE A 126 10.18 -11.34 -3.96
CA PHE A 126 9.64 -12.22 -4.99
C PHE A 126 9.95 -13.66 -4.62
N SER A 127 8.95 -14.52 -4.68
CA SER A 127 9.15 -15.95 -4.46
C SER A 127 10.05 -16.52 -5.55
N PRO A 128 10.96 -17.46 -5.22
CA PRO A 128 11.89 -18.03 -6.18
C PRO A 128 11.14 -18.83 -7.25
N LYS A 129 11.81 -19.03 -8.39
CA LYS A 129 11.32 -19.90 -9.44
C LYS A 129 11.14 -21.31 -8.89
N SER A 130 9.95 -21.87 -9.09
CA SER A 130 9.59 -23.21 -8.63
C SER A 130 8.79 -23.93 -9.71
N THR A 131 8.96 -25.25 -9.80
CA THR A 131 8.11 -26.12 -10.63
C THR A 131 6.74 -26.35 -10.00
N ASN A 132 6.64 -26.19 -8.68
CA ASN A 132 5.39 -26.27 -7.93
C ASN A 132 4.82 -24.87 -7.68
N PRO A 133 3.49 -24.72 -7.57
CA PRO A 133 2.88 -23.48 -7.11
C PRO A 133 3.50 -23.00 -5.78
N THR A 134 3.68 -21.69 -5.62
CA THR A 134 4.13 -21.14 -4.34
C THR A 134 3.14 -21.54 -3.24
N PRO A 135 3.61 -22.13 -2.12
CA PRO A 135 2.72 -22.49 -1.01
C PRO A 135 1.92 -21.30 -0.50
N LEU A 136 0.68 -21.51 -0.07
CA LEU A 136 -0.14 -20.43 0.50
C LEU A 136 0.47 -19.92 1.82
N TYR A 137 1.08 -20.82 2.59
CA TYR A 137 1.72 -20.55 3.87
C TYR A 137 3.04 -21.31 3.99
N GLU A 138 3.96 -20.77 4.79
CA GLU A 138 5.15 -21.49 5.19
C GLU A 138 4.85 -22.41 6.38
N THR A 139 5.61 -23.49 6.52
CA THR A 139 5.45 -24.42 7.65
C THR A 139 5.97 -23.81 8.97
N ASN A 140 7.06 -23.05 8.91
CA ASN A 140 7.70 -22.43 10.08
C ASN A 140 7.92 -20.92 9.87
N PRO A 141 6.85 -20.12 9.72
CA PRO A 141 6.97 -18.67 9.55
C PRO A 141 7.53 -18.00 10.81
N THR A 142 8.50 -17.10 10.63
CA THR A 142 9.04 -16.26 11.72
C THR A 142 8.26 -14.95 11.90
N GLU A 143 7.30 -14.70 11.02
CA GLU A 143 6.55 -13.45 10.89
C GLU A 143 5.05 -13.72 10.85
N PHE A 144 4.24 -12.72 11.20
CA PHE A 144 2.79 -12.77 11.03
C PHE A 144 2.43 -12.58 9.56
N VAL A 145 2.06 -13.69 8.91
CA VAL A 145 1.76 -13.78 7.49
C VAL A 145 0.26 -13.89 7.26
N VAL A 146 -0.22 -13.14 6.28
CA VAL A 146 -1.49 -13.41 5.60
C VAL A 146 -1.22 -13.74 4.13
N SER A 147 -2.07 -14.54 3.53
CA SER A 147 -2.00 -14.86 2.10
C SER A 147 -3.27 -14.39 1.38
N VAL A 148 -3.12 -13.90 0.15
CA VAL A 148 -4.22 -13.38 -0.66
C VAL A 148 -4.90 -14.51 -1.41
N ASP A 149 -6.17 -14.70 -1.12
CA ASP A 149 -7.10 -15.57 -1.83
C ASP A 149 -7.80 -14.79 -2.96
N ALA A 150 -7.60 -15.26 -4.19
CA ALA A 150 -8.27 -14.74 -5.39
C ALA A 150 -9.66 -15.35 -5.52
N GLY A 151 -10.61 -14.77 -4.78
CA GLY A 151 -11.98 -15.21 -4.63
C GLY A 151 -12.88 -15.03 -5.84
N ASN A 152 -14.16 -15.36 -5.64
CA ASN A 152 -15.25 -15.21 -6.60
C ASN A 152 -16.36 -14.25 -6.11
N PRO A 153 -17.21 -13.74 -7.03
CA PRO A 153 -18.36 -12.88 -6.70
C PRO A 153 -19.37 -13.49 -5.73
N GLU A 154 -19.46 -14.82 -5.65
CA GLU A 154 -20.37 -15.53 -4.73
C GLU A 154 -19.87 -15.54 -3.28
N LEU A 155 -18.68 -14.97 -3.03
CA LEU A 155 -18.03 -14.88 -1.73
C LEU A 155 -17.75 -16.25 -1.09
N THR A 156 -17.44 -17.24 -1.92
CA THR A 156 -17.16 -18.61 -1.49
C THR A 156 -15.67 -18.90 -1.51
N VAL A 157 -15.17 -19.50 -0.42
CA VAL A 157 -13.81 -20.05 -0.38
C VAL A 157 -13.83 -21.47 -0.95
N GLY A 158 -13.02 -21.75 -1.98
CA GLY A 158 -12.96 -23.02 -2.70
C GLY A 158 -13.02 -22.89 -4.22
N GLY A 159 -13.47 -23.95 -4.89
CA GLY A 159 -13.52 -24.01 -6.35
C GLY A 159 -12.17 -24.41 -6.97
N ALA A 160 -11.64 -23.58 -7.87
CA ALA A 160 -10.43 -23.86 -8.65
C ALA A 160 -9.34 -22.79 -8.42
N GLY A 161 -8.12 -23.07 -8.91
CA GLY A 161 -6.99 -22.15 -8.79
C GLY A 161 -6.59 -21.89 -7.34
N VAL A 162 -6.18 -20.66 -7.04
CA VAL A 162 -5.74 -20.25 -5.69
C VAL A 162 -6.86 -20.40 -4.67
N ASN A 163 -8.09 -20.00 -5.00
CA ASN A 163 -9.25 -20.14 -4.12
C ASN A 163 -9.59 -21.62 -3.84
N GLY A 164 -9.47 -22.48 -4.86
CA GLY A 164 -9.55 -23.93 -4.67
C GLY A 164 -8.53 -24.46 -3.66
N ALA A 165 -7.26 -24.01 -3.77
CA ALA A 165 -6.21 -24.40 -2.84
C ALA A 165 -6.48 -23.93 -1.40
N PHE A 166 -7.03 -22.72 -1.21
CA PHE A 166 -7.50 -22.25 0.10
C PHE A 166 -8.63 -23.12 0.64
N GLY A 167 -9.64 -23.44 -0.18
CA GLY A 167 -10.73 -24.33 0.20
C GLY A 167 -10.25 -25.70 0.67
N SER A 168 -9.36 -26.34 -0.09
CA SER A 168 -8.77 -27.64 0.29
C SER A 168 -8.02 -27.55 1.62
N LEU A 169 -7.13 -26.57 1.75
CA LEU A 169 -6.35 -26.35 2.97
C LEU A 169 -7.24 -26.12 4.20
N PHE A 170 -8.27 -25.26 4.06
CA PHE A 170 -9.16 -24.94 5.17
C PHE A 170 -10.05 -26.12 5.56
N LEU A 171 -10.49 -26.95 4.62
CA LEU A 171 -11.20 -28.19 4.91
C LEU A 171 -10.32 -29.20 5.65
N GLU A 172 -9.06 -29.37 5.25
CA GLU A 172 -8.10 -30.22 5.95
C GLU A 172 -7.86 -29.78 7.40
N MET A 173 -7.87 -28.47 7.63
CA MET A 173 -7.78 -27.85 8.96
C MET A 173 -9.11 -27.94 9.75
N GLY A 174 -10.18 -28.41 9.13
CA GLY A 174 -11.50 -28.59 9.72
C GLY A 174 -12.32 -27.30 9.83
N HIS A 175 -12.05 -26.28 9.00
CA HIS A 175 -12.92 -25.09 8.90
C HIS A 175 -14.21 -25.43 8.14
N ASP A 176 -15.30 -24.78 8.53
CA ASP A 176 -16.53 -24.76 7.74
C ASP A 176 -16.47 -23.64 6.70
N LEU A 177 -16.35 -24.00 5.42
CA LEU A 177 -16.25 -23.02 4.33
C LEU A 177 -17.51 -22.15 4.19
N ASN A 178 -18.68 -22.67 4.55
CA ASN A 178 -19.92 -21.88 4.50
C ASN A 178 -19.93 -20.77 5.55
N SER A 179 -19.28 -20.99 6.69
CA SER A 179 -19.15 -19.95 7.72
C SER A 179 -18.43 -18.70 7.23
N PHE A 180 -17.43 -18.85 6.33
CA PHE A 180 -16.77 -17.71 5.68
C PHE A 180 -17.72 -16.99 4.73
N ARG A 181 -18.50 -17.72 3.92
CA ARG A 181 -19.48 -17.12 3.01
C ARG A 181 -20.53 -16.29 3.77
N THR A 182 -21.09 -16.85 4.85
CA THR A 182 -22.08 -16.14 5.69
C THR A 182 -21.46 -14.89 6.29
N LEU A 183 -20.26 -15.01 6.89
CA LEU A 183 -19.52 -13.89 7.44
C LEU A 183 -19.26 -12.78 6.40
N PHE A 184 -18.77 -13.14 5.21
CA PHE A 184 -18.46 -12.18 4.16
C PHE A 184 -19.71 -11.50 3.61
N THR A 185 -20.80 -12.26 3.42
CA THR A 185 -22.09 -11.71 2.97
C THR A 185 -22.64 -10.71 3.99
N ASP A 186 -22.66 -11.07 5.28
CA ASP A 186 -23.19 -10.21 6.33
C ASP A 186 -22.34 -8.94 6.50
N LEU A 187 -21.01 -9.09 6.50
CA LEU A 187 -20.08 -7.98 6.69
C LEU A 187 -20.06 -7.04 5.47
N LEU A 188 -20.24 -7.56 4.26
CA LEU A 188 -20.39 -6.75 3.05
C LEU A 188 -21.71 -5.96 3.07
N LYS A 189 -22.81 -6.61 3.45
CA LYS A 189 -24.11 -5.94 3.62
C LYS A 189 -24.00 -4.82 4.65
N HIS A 190 -23.30 -5.06 5.76
CA HIS A 190 -23.06 -4.04 6.78
C HIS A 190 -22.20 -2.89 6.24
N SER A 191 -21.12 -3.19 5.51
CA SER A 191 -20.25 -2.18 4.89
C SER A 191 -21.01 -1.29 3.91
N ARG A 192 -21.84 -1.88 3.03
CA ARG A 192 -22.69 -1.14 2.08
C ARG A 192 -23.69 -0.25 2.79
N LYS A 193 -24.30 -0.74 3.87
CA LYS A 193 -25.22 0.06 4.68
C LYS A 193 -24.51 1.28 5.29
N LEU A 194 -23.36 1.07 5.94
CA LEU A 194 -22.57 2.18 6.51
C LEU A 194 -22.18 3.20 5.44
N ASN A 195 -21.77 2.75 4.25
CA ASN A 195 -21.41 3.65 3.16
C ASN A 195 -22.62 4.43 2.60
N SER A 196 -23.81 3.82 2.59
CA SER A 196 -25.03 4.53 2.18
C SER A 196 -25.45 5.61 3.19
N GLU A 197 -25.09 5.45 4.46
CA GLU A 197 -25.35 6.42 5.53
C GLU A 197 -24.26 7.51 5.58
N ASP A 198 -23.00 7.14 5.33
CA ASP A 198 -21.85 8.03 5.21
C ASP A 198 -20.96 7.62 4.02
N PRO A 199 -20.98 8.38 2.90
CA PRO A 199 -20.17 8.08 1.72
C PRO A 199 -18.65 8.06 1.96
N ALA A 200 -18.15 8.59 3.08
CA ALA A 200 -16.74 8.50 3.47
C ALA A 200 -16.40 7.19 4.21
N GLN A 201 -17.39 6.42 4.64
CA GLN A 201 -17.21 5.17 5.37
C GLN A 201 -17.17 3.98 4.41
N PHE A 202 -15.98 3.39 4.22
CA PHE A 202 -15.76 2.26 3.29
C PHE A 202 -15.49 0.92 3.97
N VAL A 203 -15.45 0.91 5.31
CA VAL A 203 -14.96 -0.21 6.09
C VAL A 203 -16.01 -0.63 7.12
N ALA A 204 -16.24 -1.93 7.26
CA ALA A 204 -16.90 -2.51 8.41
C ALA A 204 -16.04 -3.61 9.02
N THR A 205 -16.18 -3.81 10.33
CA THR A 205 -15.40 -4.78 11.09
C THR A 205 -16.28 -5.57 12.04
N VAL A 206 -15.86 -6.79 12.35
CA VAL A 206 -16.50 -7.64 13.35
C VAL A 206 -15.42 -8.38 14.15
N GLU A 207 -15.58 -8.38 15.46
CA GLU A 207 -14.72 -9.11 16.41
C GLU A 207 -15.39 -10.42 16.81
N ASP A 208 -14.60 -11.48 16.93
CA ASP A 208 -15.03 -12.83 17.34
C ASP A 208 -16.34 -13.30 16.65
N PRO A 209 -16.48 -13.21 15.32
CA PRO A 209 -17.75 -13.53 14.64
C PRO A 209 -18.14 -15.01 14.75
N ASN A 210 -17.17 -15.90 14.99
CA ASN A 210 -17.43 -17.33 15.18
C ASN A 210 -16.28 -18.00 15.97
N ASN A 211 -16.35 -19.33 16.11
CA ASN A 211 -15.39 -20.11 16.90
C ASN A 211 -13.97 -20.15 16.33
N HIS A 212 -13.78 -19.84 15.05
CA HIS A 212 -12.52 -20.01 14.33
C HIS A 212 -11.92 -18.71 13.79
N VAL A 213 -12.69 -17.63 13.76
CA VAL A 213 -12.27 -16.30 13.31
C VAL A 213 -12.26 -15.35 14.50
N LEU A 214 -11.11 -14.69 14.71
CA LEU A 214 -10.91 -13.71 15.77
C LEU A 214 -11.39 -12.33 15.34
N PHE A 215 -11.17 -11.99 14.07
CA PHE A 215 -11.46 -10.67 13.53
C PHE A 215 -11.68 -10.75 12.03
N SER A 216 -12.62 -9.97 11.52
CA SER A 216 -12.76 -9.76 10.09
C SER A 216 -13.07 -8.30 9.77
N LEU A 217 -12.43 -7.80 8.71
CA LEU A 217 -12.66 -6.48 8.14
C LEU A 217 -13.12 -6.66 6.70
N CYS A 218 -14.16 -5.93 6.30
CA CYS A 218 -14.57 -5.78 4.90
C CYS A 218 -14.32 -4.35 4.48
N ARG A 219 -13.71 -4.18 3.31
CA ARG A 219 -13.51 -2.91 2.65
C ARG A 219 -14.13 -2.95 1.25
N ILE A 220 -15.08 -2.06 1.01
CA ILE A 220 -15.65 -1.82 -0.33
C ILE A 220 -14.77 -0.83 -1.11
N PRO A 221 -14.76 -0.87 -2.45
CA PRO A 221 -14.02 0.11 -3.25
C PRO A 221 -14.53 1.52 -3.00
N ASN A 222 -13.64 2.50 -3.07
CA ASN A 222 -13.99 3.92 -2.94
C ASN A 222 -14.77 4.45 -4.15
N ASP A 223 -14.53 3.87 -5.32
CA ASP A 223 -15.24 4.15 -6.55
C ASP A 223 -15.61 2.82 -7.22
N SER A 224 -16.88 2.46 -7.12
CA SER A 224 -17.42 1.23 -7.69
C SER A 224 -17.57 1.28 -9.22
N SER A 225 -17.45 2.46 -9.85
CA SER A 225 -17.67 2.61 -11.30
C SER A 225 -16.63 1.91 -12.17
N TYR A 226 -15.44 1.65 -11.61
CA TYR A 226 -14.38 0.88 -12.26
C TYR A 226 -14.74 -0.61 -12.39
N PHE A 227 -15.63 -1.13 -11.54
CA PHE A 227 -15.96 -2.55 -11.48
C PHE A 227 -17.27 -2.82 -12.22
N LYS A 228 -17.31 -3.90 -13.02
CA LYS A 228 -18.43 -4.16 -13.94
C LYS A 228 -19.36 -5.27 -13.49
N HIS A 229 -19.03 -5.95 -12.41
CA HIS A 229 -19.85 -7.01 -11.84
C HIS A 229 -19.99 -6.86 -10.32
N GLU A 230 -21.02 -7.50 -9.76
CA GLU A 230 -21.25 -7.48 -8.32
C GLU A 230 -20.04 -8.00 -7.56
N ASN A 231 -19.74 -7.34 -6.43
CA ASN A 231 -18.71 -7.67 -5.45
C ASN A 231 -17.27 -7.52 -5.94
N GLU A 232 -17.01 -7.32 -7.23
CA GLU A 232 -15.67 -7.00 -7.73
C GLU A 232 -15.08 -5.78 -6.98
N GLY A 233 -13.79 -5.86 -6.65
CA GLY A 233 -13.10 -4.82 -5.90
C GLY A 233 -13.24 -4.91 -4.37
N VAL A 234 -14.16 -5.74 -3.85
CA VAL A 234 -14.32 -5.94 -2.40
C VAL A 234 -13.15 -6.75 -1.85
N VAL A 235 -12.70 -6.35 -0.65
CA VAL A 235 -11.58 -6.97 0.05
C VAL A 235 -11.98 -7.30 1.49
N PHE A 236 -11.65 -8.51 1.92
CA PHE A 236 -11.77 -8.94 3.31
C PHE A 236 -10.39 -9.23 3.89
N VAL A 237 -10.14 -8.82 5.13
CA VAL A 237 -8.97 -9.22 5.92
C VAL A 237 -9.49 -10.03 7.11
N THR A 238 -9.18 -11.32 7.14
CA THR A 238 -9.71 -12.26 8.13
C THR A 238 -8.59 -12.89 8.93
N ILE A 239 -8.70 -12.81 10.26
CA ILE A 239 -7.70 -13.27 11.22
C ILE A 239 -8.22 -14.49 11.94
N PHE A 240 -7.44 -15.57 11.97
CA PHE A 240 -7.81 -16.79 12.63
C PHE A 240 -7.73 -16.65 14.15
N LYS A 241 -8.66 -17.33 14.84
CA LYS A 241 -8.65 -17.49 16.30
C LYS A 241 -7.91 -18.76 16.72
N ASN A 242 -8.04 -19.80 15.92
CA ASN A 242 -7.45 -21.12 16.08
C ASN A 242 -7.45 -21.83 14.72
N LYS A 243 -7.03 -23.11 14.67
CA LYS A 243 -6.88 -23.88 13.43
C LYS A 243 -6.07 -23.09 12.40
N PHE A 244 -4.84 -22.75 12.77
CA PHE A 244 -3.92 -22.02 11.90
C PHE A 244 -3.28 -22.97 10.87
N PRO A 245 -2.98 -22.51 9.64
CA PRO A 245 -2.23 -23.31 8.67
C PRO A 245 -0.92 -23.82 9.26
N HIS A 246 -0.64 -25.12 9.04
CA HIS A 246 0.50 -25.81 9.63
C HIS A 246 0.59 -25.71 11.17
N SER A 247 -0.55 -25.47 11.83
CA SER A 247 -0.65 -25.28 13.29
C SER A 247 0.20 -24.14 13.86
N SER A 248 0.63 -23.19 13.01
CA SER A 248 1.45 -22.04 13.41
C SER A 248 0.61 -20.77 13.48
N ASN A 249 0.51 -20.16 14.67
CA ASN A 249 -0.24 -18.90 14.88
C ASN A 249 0.37 -17.68 14.15
N HIS A 250 1.57 -17.83 13.58
CA HIS A 250 2.21 -16.87 12.69
C HIS A 250 1.61 -16.92 11.27
N ASN A 251 0.98 -18.03 10.86
CA ASN A 251 0.08 -18.06 9.71
C ASN A 251 -1.27 -17.46 10.12
N LEU A 252 -1.26 -16.14 10.26
CA LEU A 252 -2.21 -15.37 11.04
C LEU A 252 -3.64 -15.39 10.48
N GLY A 253 -3.77 -15.40 9.16
CA GLY A 253 -5.03 -15.17 8.49
C GLY A 253 -4.90 -15.16 6.98
N PHE A 254 -5.92 -14.67 6.30
CA PHE A 254 -5.93 -14.53 4.84
C PHE A 254 -6.67 -13.25 4.42
N VAL A 255 -6.40 -12.83 3.19
CA VAL A 255 -7.07 -11.70 2.56
C VAL A 255 -7.89 -12.26 1.41
N TYR A 256 -9.22 -12.18 1.49
CA TYR A 256 -10.09 -12.61 0.38
C TYR A 256 -10.40 -11.40 -0.50
N VAL A 257 -10.10 -11.49 -1.79
CA VAL A 257 -10.38 -10.42 -2.74
C VAL A 257 -11.23 -10.93 -3.90
N VAL A 258 -12.20 -10.12 -4.34
CA VAL A 258 -12.95 -10.41 -5.56
C VAL A 258 -12.30 -9.66 -6.71
N GLY A 259 -11.52 -10.37 -7.52
CA GLY A 259 -10.84 -9.79 -8.67
C GLY A 259 -11.81 -9.46 -9.82
N PRO A 260 -11.51 -8.44 -10.64
CA PRO A 260 -12.27 -8.21 -11.88
C PRO A 260 -12.13 -9.42 -12.81
N ASN A 261 -13.23 -9.85 -13.41
CA ASN A 261 -13.21 -10.88 -14.44
C ASN A 261 -13.25 -10.24 -15.83
N GLY A 262 -12.19 -10.41 -16.61
CA GLY A 262 -12.02 -9.81 -17.93
C GLY A 262 -13.17 -10.07 -18.90
N ALA A 263 -13.95 -11.16 -18.73
CA ALA A 263 -15.15 -11.40 -19.52
C ALA A 263 -16.25 -10.33 -19.35
N HIS A 264 -16.22 -9.54 -18.27
CA HIS A 264 -17.18 -8.48 -17.98
C HIS A 264 -16.76 -7.11 -18.55
N TYR A 265 -15.56 -7.00 -19.12
CA TYR A 265 -14.97 -5.74 -19.56
C TYR A 265 -14.93 -5.70 -21.08
N LYS A 266 -15.37 -4.59 -21.67
CA LYS A 266 -15.40 -4.42 -23.12
C LYS A 266 -14.04 -4.06 -23.70
N THR A 267 -13.21 -3.40 -22.89
CA THR A 267 -11.90 -2.90 -23.29
C THR A 267 -10.84 -3.43 -22.34
N VAL A 268 -9.63 -3.59 -22.87
CA VAL A 268 -8.43 -3.93 -22.10
C VAL A 268 -8.16 -2.87 -21.03
N ASP A 269 -8.28 -1.59 -21.38
CA ASP A 269 -8.00 -0.48 -20.48
C ASP A 269 -8.93 -0.48 -19.27
N ASP A 270 -10.25 -0.66 -19.46
CA ASP A 270 -11.21 -0.72 -18.35
C ASP A 270 -10.89 -1.88 -17.40
N PHE A 271 -10.48 -3.03 -17.96
CA PHE A 271 -10.10 -4.20 -17.16
C PHE A 271 -8.83 -3.93 -16.34
N LEU A 272 -7.79 -3.38 -16.98
CA LEU A 272 -6.54 -3.08 -16.31
C LEU A 272 -6.69 -1.98 -15.26
N ASP A 273 -7.56 -0.99 -15.49
CA ASP A 273 -7.92 0.03 -14.51
C ASP A 273 -8.64 -0.58 -13.30
N ALA A 274 -9.57 -1.52 -13.51
CA ALA A 274 -10.21 -2.25 -12.41
C ALA A 274 -9.21 -3.08 -11.60
N VAL A 275 -8.26 -3.75 -12.26
CA VAL A 275 -7.16 -4.48 -11.60
C VAL A 275 -6.30 -3.52 -10.77
N HIS A 276 -6.00 -2.34 -11.29
CA HIS A 276 -5.28 -1.30 -10.55
C HIS A 276 -6.06 -0.88 -9.30
N LYS A 277 -7.36 -0.56 -9.44
CA LYS A 277 -8.19 -0.13 -8.30
C LYS A 277 -8.36 -1.22 -7.25
N LEU A 278 -8.38 -2.49 -7.65
CA LEU A 278 -8.34 -3.61 -6.72
C LEU A 278 -7.04 -3.61 -5.90
N GLY A 279 -5.89 -3.42 -6.55
CA GLY A 279 -4.59 -3.36 -5.87
C GLY A 279 -4.53 -2.28 -4.79
N ASP A 280 -5.02 -1.08 -5.11
CA ASP A 280 -5.13 0.03 -4.16
C ASP A 280 -6.04 -0.34 -2.98
N ASN A 281 -7.25 -0.82 -3.28
CA ASN A 281 -8.23 -1.14 -2.25
C ASN A 281 -7.72 -2.25 -1.30
N MET A 282 -7.03 -3.26 -1.85
CA MET A 282 -6.43 -4.36 -1.09
C MET A 282 -5.36 -3.88 -0.10
N VAL A 283 -4.42 -3.04 -0.56
CA VAL A 283 -3.38 -2.52 0.33
C VAL A 283 -3.96 -1.54 1.35
N THR A 284 -4.96 -0.73 0.96
CA THR A 284 -5.65 0.15 1.89
C THR A 284 -6.36 -0.65 2.99
N ALA A 285 -7.03 -1.77 2.67
CA ALA A 285 -7.63 -2.66 3.66
C ALA A 285 -6.60 -3.22 4.66
N LEU A 286 -5.44 -3.65 4.17
CA LEU A 286 -4.33 -4.10 5.01
C LEU A 286 -3.79 -2.98 5.91
N CYS A 287 -3.72 -1.75 5.40
CA CYS A 287 -3.31 -0.59 6.18
C CYS A 287 -4.33 -0.24 7.27
N ASP A 288 -5.62 -0.31 6.95
CA ASP A 288 -6.73 -0.08 7.88
C ASP A 288 -6.65 -1.09 9.03
N TYR A 289 -6.53 -2.38 8.70
CA TYR A 289 -6.33 -3.45 9.69
C TYR A 289 -5.12 -3.17 10.59
N ASN A 290 -3.94 -2.95 10.01
CA ASN A 290 -2.72 -2.75 10.79
C ASN A 290 -2.76 -1.45 11.61
N GLY A 291 -3.48 -0.43 11.13
CA GLY A 291 -3.76 0.79 11.87
C GLY A 291 -4.64 0.53 13.08
N MET A 292 -5.68 -0.30 12.95
CA MET A 292 -6.55 -0.73 14.04
C MET A 292 -5.78 -1.59 15.06
N ALA A 293 -5.10 -2.64 14.61
CA ALA A 293 -4.28 -3.52 15.45
C ALA A 293 -3.22 -2.75 16.27
N LYS A 294 -2.65 -1.68 15.70
CA LYS A 294 -1.70 -0.81 16.41
C LYS A 294 -2.38 0.03 17.53
N ARG A 295 -3.61 0.48 17.32
CA ARG A 295 -4.35 1.33 18.26
C ARG A 295 -5.07 0.53 19.35
N GLU A 296 -5.27 -0.76 19.12
CA GLU A 296 -5.95 -1.66 20.04
C GLU A 296 -5.12 -1.85 21.31
N THR A 297 -5.73 -1.53 22.46
CA THR A 297 -5.03 -1.37 23.74
C THR A 297 -4.77 -2.70 24.45
N ALA A 298 -5.65 -3.69 24.27
CA ALA A 298 -5.50 -5.02 24.88
C ALA A 298 -4.54 -5.92 24.09
N LYS A 299 -4.03 -5.48 22.93
CA LYS A 299 -3.07 -6.17 22.06
C LYS A 299 -3.49 -7.59 21.69
N LYS A 300 -4.80 -7.81 21.54
CA LYS A 300 -5.40 -9.04 21.04
C LYS A 300 -5.17 -9.22 19.54
N LEU A 301 -5.06 -8.13 18.78
CA LEU A 301 -4.85 -8.18 17.34
C LEU A 301 -3.37 -8.02 16.98
N PRO A 302 -2.67 -9.07 16.53
CA PRO A 302 -1.30 -8.94 16.06
C PRO A 302 -1.26 -8.20 14.72
N ARG A 303 -0.21 -7.40 14.50
CA ARG A 303 -0.04 -6.73 13.21
C ARG A 303 0.41 -7.73 12.15
N VAL A 304 -0.18 -7.66 10.96
CA VAL A 304 0.35 -8.35 9.77
C VAL A 304 1.69 -7.74 9.41
N THR A 305 2.73 -8.57 9.36
CA THR A 305 4.07 -8.14 8.97
C THR A 305 4.38 -8.46 7.51
N THR A 306 3.83 -9.55 6.98
CA THR A 306 4.03 -9.97 5.60
C THR A 306 2.70 -10.39 4.96
N CYS A 307 2.47 -9.95 3.73
CA CYS A 307 1.31 -10.35 2.91
C CYS A 307 1.82 -11.07 1.66
N ARG A 308 1.39 -12.32 1.46
CA ARG A 308 1.70 -13.11 0.27
C ARG A 308 0.66 -12.84 -0.83
N LEU A 309 1.08 -12.28 -1.96
CA LEU A 309 0.20 -11.84 -3.04
C LEU A 309 0.30 -12.80 -4.23
N CYS A 310 -0.82 -13.38 -4.64
CA CYS A 310 -0.95 -14.03 -5.93
C CYS A 310 -1.28 -13.02 -7.05
N LEU A 311 -1.19 -13.43 -8.32
CA LEU A 311 -1.61 -12.61 -9.46
C LEU A 311 -3.13 -12.65 -9.61
N VAL A 312 -3.82 -11.84 -8.80
CA VAL A 312 -5.28 -11.71 -8.85
C VAL A 312 -5.69 -11.26 -10.24
N SER A 313 -6.72 -11.92 -10.79
CA SER A 313 -7.19 -11.72 -12.17
C SER A 313 -6.17 -12.04 -13.28
N GLY A 314 -5.07 -12.73 -12.98
CA GLY A 314 -4.09 -13.19 -13.98
C GLY A 314 -4.33 -14.60 -14.54
N GLY A 315 -5.23 -15.37 -13.92
CA GLY A 315 -5.60 -16.72 -14.32
C GLY A 315 -6.90 -16.77 -15.13
N ILE A 316 -7.88 -17.53 -14.62
CA ILE A 316 -9.20 -17.72 -15.28
C ILE A 316 -9.99 -16.41 -15.48
N TYR A 317 -9.69 -15.37 -14.71
CA TYR A 317 -10.33 -14.05 -14.78
C TYR A 317 -9.57 -13.07 -15.68
N LYS A 318 -8.48 -13.50 -16.32
CA LYS A 318 -7.69 -12.64 -17.21
C LYS A 318 -8.47 -12.31 -18.47
N HIS A 319 -8.48 -11.04 -18.87
CA HIS A 319 -8.99 -10.66 -20.18
C HIS A 319 -8.23 -11.42 -21.30
N PRO A 320 -8.90 -11.90 -22.36
CA PRO A 320 -8.26 -12.71 -23.40
C PRO A 320 -7.13 -11.96 -24.11
N GLU A 321 -7.27 -10.64 -24.29
CA GLU A 321 -6.31 -9.80 -25.04
C GLU A 321 -5.14 -9.26 -24.20
N VAL A 322 -5.06 -9.56 -22.90
CA VAL A 322 -3.95 -9.08 -22.05
C VAL A 322 -3.00 -10.20 -21.66
N THR A 323 -1.74 -9.87 -21.42
CA THR A 323 -0.77 -10.83 -20.87
C THR A 323 -0.84 -10.83 -19.33
N LYS A 324 -0.30 -11.88 -18.69
CA LYS A 324 -0.11 -11.89 -17.22
C LYS A 324 0.78 -10.73 -16.76
N LEU A 325 1.75 -10.34 -17.58
CA LEU A 325 2.64 -9.21 -17.29
C LEU A 325 1.87 -7.89 -17.23
N ASP A 326 0.89 -7.68 -18.10
CA ASP A 326 0.05 -6.47 -18.08
C ASP A 326 -0.79 -6.40 -16.81
N VAL A 327 -1.41 -7.52 -16.41
CA VAL A 327 -2.13 -7.65 -15.13
C VAL A 327 -1.19 -7.38 -13.96
N ALA A 328 0.02 -7.94 -13.97
CA ALA A 328 1.00 -7.77 -12.91
C ALA A 328 1.45 -6.31 -12.78
N LYS A 329 1.66 -5.60 -13.89
CA LYS A 329 1.97 -4.16 -13.91
C LYS A 329 0.83 -3.35 -13.31
N SER A 330 -0.41 -3.57 -13.75
CA SER A 330 -1.56 -2.83 -13.23
C SER A 330 -1.81 -3.10 -11.75
N LEU A 331 -1.76 -4.36 -11.32
CA LEU A 331 -1.93 -4.74 -9.93
C LEU A 331 -0.82 -4.14 -9.05
N LEU A 332 0.45 -4.23 -9.48
CA LEU A 332 1.59 -3.65 -8.76
C LEU A 332 1.49 -2.12 -8.64
N ASN A 333 1.02 -1.44 -9.69
CA ASN A 333 0.79 0.00 -9.65
C ASN A 333 -0.32 0.35 -8.65
N GLY A 334 -1.41 -0.41 -8.61
CA GLY A 334 -2.45 -0.28 -7.59
C GLY A 334 -1.92 -0.51 -6.17
N VAL A 335 -1.14 -1.57 -5.97
CA VAL A 335 -0.47 -1.86 -4.69
C VAL A 335 0.43 -0.70 -4.26
N ALA A 336 1.13 -0.07 -5.21
CA ALA A 336 1.96 1.11 -4.95
C ALA A 336 1.15 2.37 -4.64
N GLU A 337 -0.04 2.53 -5.23
CA GLU A 337 -0.95 3.63 -4.95
C GLU A 337 -1.50 3.55 -3.51
N GLY A 338 -1.92 2.35 -3.09
CA GLY A 338 -2.45 2.09 -1.74
C GLY A 338 -1.37 2.02 -0.63
N TYR A 339 -0.09 1.95 -1.00
CA TYR A 339 1.02 1.82 -0.04
C TYR A 339 1.13 3.02 0.90
N ARG A 340 1.22 2.73 2.20
CA ARG A 340 1.44 3.71 3.27
C ARG A 340 2.58 3.22 4.17
N HIS A 341 3.68 3.97 4.18
CA HIS A 341 4.83 3.62 5.00
C HIS A 341 4.46 3.52 6.50
N GLY A 342 4.72 2.38 7.12
CA GLY A 342 4.40 2.11 8.52
C GLY A 342 3.32 1.04 8.70
N PRO A 343 2.06 1.29 8.32
CA PRO A 343 0.99 0.30 8.43
C PRO A 343 1.04 -0.78 7.32
N THR A 344 1.57 -0.52 6.12
CA THR A 344 1.64 -1.55 5.07
C THR A 344 2.58 -2.70 5.47
N PRO A 345 2.17 -3.98 5.34
CA PRO A 345 3.07 -5.12 5.50
C PRO A 345 4.10 -5.17 4.37
N ARG A 346 5.12 -6.02 4.52
CA ARG A 346 5.97 -6.38 3.38
C ARG A 346 5.19 -7.27 2.43
N PHE A 347 5.43 -7.13 1.14
CA PHE A 347 4.81 -7.94 0.11
C PHE A 347 5.73 -9.07 -0.30
N ASN A 348 5.22 -10.30 -0.25
CA ASN A 348 5.85 -11.47 -0.83
C ASN A 348 5.02 -11.88 -2.06
N PHE A 349 5.49 -11.56 -3.26
CA PHE A 349 4.79 -11.94 -4.48
C PHE A 349 5.01 -13.43 -4.76
N ALA A 350 3.93 -14.18 -4.92
CA ALA A 350 3.98 -15.57 -5.34
C ALA A 350 4.57 -15.68 -6.75
N TYR A 351 5.24 -16.79 -7.03
CA TYR A 351 5.80 -17.04 -8.35
C TYR A 351 4.67 -17.38 -9.32
N ASP A 352 4.56 -16.60 -10.39
CA ASP A 352 3.63 -16.82 -11.49
C ASP A 352 4.33 -16.39 -12.78
N ASP A 353 5.07 -17.31 -13.41
CA ASP A 353 5.88 -17.05 -14.60
C ASP A 353 6.84 -15.84 -14.47
N ASP A 354 7.28 -15.56 -13.24
CA ASP A 354 8.17 -14.45 -12.87
C ASP A 354 7.62 -13.03 -13.19
N VAL A 355 6.33 -12.92 -13.51
CA VAL A 355 5.72 -11.69 -14.04
C VAL A 355 5.76 -10.52 -13.07
N PHE A 356 5.65 -10.75 -11.75
CA PHE A 356 5.76 -9.68 -10.76
C PHE A 356 7.16 -9.07 -10.70
N ARG A 357 8.21 -9.90 -10.80
CA ARG A 357 9.60 -9.43 -10.78
C ARG A 357 9.91 -8.62 -12.03
N VAL A 358 9.47 -9.12 -13.19
CA VAL A 358 9.59 -8.42 -14.47
C VAL A 358 8.81 -7.10 -14.44
N ALA A 359 7.55 -7.12 -14.00
CA ALA A 359 6.73 -5.92 -13.84
C ALA A 359 7.42 -4.88 -12.96
N TRP A 360 7.95 -5.28 -11.80
CA TRP A 360 8.69 -4.39 -10.91
C TRP A 360 9.90 -3.74 -11.59
N CYS A 361 10.72 -4.53 -12.29
CA CYS A 361 11.89 -4.00 -12.98
C CYS A 361 11.48 -3.00 -14.07
N GLU A 362 10.44 -3.30 -14.84
CA GLU A 362 9.96 -2.46 -15.93
C GLU A 362 9.29 -1.17 -15.45
N THR A 363 8.45 -1.22 -14.40
CA THR A 363 7.72 -0.07 -13.89
C THR A 363 8.58 0.84 -13.04
N THR A 364 9.55 0.29 -12.29
CA THR A 364 10.35 1.07 -11.34
C THR A 364 11.77 1.38 -11.81
N GLY A 365 12.30 0.62 -12.77
CA GLY A 365 13.72 0.66 -13.15
C GLY A 365 14.67 0.11 -12.09
N LEU A 366 14.15 -0.47 -11.00
CA LEU A 366 14.95 -1.01 -9.90
C LEU A 366 15.20 -2.50 -10.13
N LYS A 367 16.44 -2.94 -9.86
CA LYS A 367 16.78 -4.36 -9.89
C LYS A 367 16.07 -5.09 -8.76
N ALA A 368 15.40 -6.19 -9.08
CA ALA A 368 14.94 -7.16 -8.11
C ALA A 368 15.99 -8.28 -7.98
N THR A 369 16.58 -8.43 -6.81
CA THR A 369 17.39 -9.60 -6.48
C THR A 369 16.46 -10.75 -6.12
N LEU A 370 16.64 -11.91 -6.76
CA LEU A 370 16.02 -13.15 -6.29
C LEU A 370 16.73 -13.55 -4.98
N PRO A 371 16.00 -14.04 -3.97
CA PRO A 371 16.64 -14.78 -2.88
C PRO A 371 17.39 -15.97 -3.51
N GLU A 372 18.67 -16.14 -3.15
CA GLU A 372 19.46 -17.32 -3.53
C GLU A 372 18.85 -18.62 -3.01
#